data_AF-A0A0E0DAY5-F1
#
_entry.id   AF-A0A0E0DAY5-F1
#
_cell.length_a   1.000
_cell.length_b   1.000
_cell.length_c   1.000
_cell.angle_alpha   90.00
_cell.angle_beta   90.00
_cell.angle_gamma   90.00
#
_symmetry.space_group_name_H-M   'P 1'
#
loop_
_entity.id
_entity.type
_entity.pdbx_description
1 polymer ?
#
loop_
_entity_poly.entity_id
_entity_poly.type
_entity_poly.pdbx_seq_one_letter_code
_entity_poly.pdbx_strand_id
1 'polypeptide(L)'
;MAQRRLLLAIIALAAVGAATGFEFHEATVDAIQLGFSNGSLTSTALVRFYLHQITRLNPLLHAVIEVNPDALAHAARADDERATGRRCEPLHGIPVLLKDNIATRDRLNTTAGPICRTVSDAVHVLDAIVGYDALDAEATGAASKYIPNGGYGQFLRMDGFKGKRIGIPNGFFTQEIFEKKQLRAYKKHIQLMRYTKHF
;
A
#
# COMPACT_ATOMS: atom_id res chain seq x y z
N MET A 1 21.19 -46.52 25.37
CA MET A 1 19.82 -45.93 25.31
C MET A 1 19.74 -44.47 25.77
N ALA A 2 20.66 -43.96 26.60
CA ALA A 2 20.61 -42.58 27.10
C ALA A 2 20.95 -41.49 26.05
N GLN A 3 21.87 -41.75 25.10
CA GLN A 3 22.29 -40.75 24.10
C GLN A 3 21.24 -40.45 23.01
N ARG A 4 20.31 -41.36 22.73
CA ARG A 4 19.19 -41.09 21.79
C ARG A 4 18.10 -40.17 22.37
N ARG A 5 17.97 -40.11 23.70
CA ARG A 5 17.00 -39.22 24.36
C ARG A 5 17.48 -37.78 24.42
N LEU A 6 18.80 -37.56 24.46
CA LEU A 6 19.39 -36.23 24.47
C LEU A 6 19.31 -35.52 23.10
N LEU A 7 19.41 -36.28 22.00
CA LEU A 7 19.28 -35.73 20.65
C LEU A 7 17.83 -35.29 20.33
N LEU A 8 16.84 -36.03 20.83
CA LEU A 8 15.42 -35.67 20.70
C LEU A 8 15.06 -34.41 21.52
N ALA A 9 15.70 -34.21 22.69
CA ALA A 9 15.49 -33.01 23.50
C ALA A 9 16.11 -31.75 22.86
N ILE A 10 17.24 -31.87 22.15
CA ILE A 10 17.88 -30.74 21.45
C ILE A 10 17.10 -30.38 20.17
N ILE A 11 16.53 -31.36 19.46
CA ILE A 11 15.67 -31.09 18.29
C ILE A 11 14.31 -30.49 18.70
N ALA A 12 13.78 -30.83 19.87
CA ALA A 12 12.55 -30.23 20.40
C ALA A 12 12.74 -28.80 20.94
N LEU A 13 13.98 -28.38 21.26
CA LEU A 13 14.27 -27.03 21.74
C LEU A 13 14.51 -26.00 20.62
N ALA A 14 14.66 -26.45 19.37
CA ALA A 14 14.81 -25.60 18.19
C ALA A 14 13.48 -25.25 17.48
N ALA A 15 12.35 -25.76 17.99
CA ALA A 15 11.01 -25.47 17.47
C ALA A 15 10.21 -24.49 18.35
N VAL A 16 10.89 -23.76 19.23
CA VAL A 16 10.35 -22.49 19.75
C VAL A 16 10.74 -21.39 18.76
N GLY A 17 10.29 -21.55 17.51
CA GLY A 17 10.27 -20.44 16.57
C GLY A 17 9.39 -19.39 17.20
N ALA A 18 9.98 -18.27 17.60
CA ALA A 18 9.24 -17.13 18.12
C ALA A 18 8.04 -16.88 17.19
N ALA A 19 6.83 -16.94 17.73
CA ALA A 19 5.70 -16.27 17.11
C ALA A 19 6.03 -14.77 17.18
N THR A 20 6.87 -14.30 16.26
CA THR A 20 7.18 -12.89 16.09
C THR A 20 5.86 -12.26 15.68
N GLY A 21 5.25 -11.49 16.60
CA GLY A 21 4.04 -10.74 16.29
C GLY A 21 4.27 -9.89 15.04
N PHE A 22 3.25 -9.78 14.20
CA PHE A 22 3.30 -8.94 13.01
C PHE A 22 3.48 -7.47 13.39
N GLU A 23 4.45 -6.78 12.78
CA GLU A 23 4.65 -5.34 12.98
C GLU A 23 3.67 -4.54 12.11
N PHE A 24 2.69 -3.89 12.73
CA PHE A 24 1.64 -3.17 12.00
C PHE A 24 2.03 -1.76 11.55
N HIS A 25 2.92 -1.09 12.29
CA HIS A 25 3.30 0.29 11.99
C HIS A 25 4.20 0.32 10.75
N GLU A 26 3.91 1.21 9.81
CA GLU A 26 4.65 1.34 8.55
C GLU A 26 4.70 0.06 7.69
N ALA A 27 3.89 -0.96 7.98
CA ALA A 27 3.79 -2.16 7.17
C ALA A 27 3.36 -1.81 5.73
N THR A 28 4.07 -2.36 4.75
CA THR A 28 3.74 -2.26 3.32
C THR A 28 2.74 -3.34 2.93
N VAL A 29 2.12 -3.20 1.75
CA VAL A 29 1.25 -4.23 1.16
C VAL A 29 2.00 -5.55 1.04
N ASP A 30 3.25 -5.53 0.57
CA ASP A 30 4.09 -6.73 0.44
C ASP A 30 4.36 -7.40 1.79
N ALA A 31 4.66 -6.61 2.84
CA ALA A 31 4.88 -7.14 4.18
C ALA A 31 3.61 -7.78 4.76
N ILE A 32 2.45 -7.13 4.54
CA ILE A 32 1.14 -7.65 4.95
C ILE A 32 0.83 -8.97 4.22
N GLN A 33 1.04 -9.04 2.90
CA GLN A 33 0.85 -10.27 2.13
C GLN A 33 1.79 -11.39 2.59
N LEU A 34 3.05 -11.06 2.91
CA LEU A 34 3.97 -12.02 3.51
C LEU A 34 3.43 -12.54 4.85
N GLY A 35 2.92 -11.64 5.70
CA GLY A 35 2.29 -12.00 6.97
C GLY A 35 1.04 -12.89 6.81
N PHE A 36 0.24 -12.67 5.77
CA PHE A 36 -0.86 -13.57 5.43
C PHE A 36 -0.35 -14.94 4.98
N SER A 37 0.68 -14.97 4.14
CA SER A 37 1.21 -16.21 3.55
C SER A 37 1.92 -17.12 4.55
N ASN A 38 2.59 -16.54 5.54
CA ASN A 38 3.35 -17.26 6.57
C ASN A 38 2.53 -17.54 7.84
N GLY A 39 1.26 -17.08 7.88
CA GLY A 39 0.34 -17.27 9.00
C GLY A 39 0.60 -16.36 10.22
N SER A 40 1.52 -15.39 10.15
CA SER A 40 1.76 -14.44 11.24
C SER A 40 0.68 -13.36 11.35
N LEU A 41 -0.19 -13.23 10.35
CA LEU A 41 -1.26 -12.24 10.28
C LEU A 41 -2.50 -12.82 9.58
N THR A 42 -3.69 -12.40 10.00
CA THR A 42 -4.95 -12.61 9.28
C THR A 42 -5.57 -11.27 8.89
N SER A 43 -6.41 -11.25 7.84
CA SER A 43 -7.17 -10.07 7.42
C SER A 43 -8.06 -9.58 8.56
N THR A 44 -8.70 -10.50 9.29
CA THR A 44 -9.50 -10.15 10.47
C THR A 44 -8.66 -9.47 11.56
N ALA A 45 -7.45 -9.98 11.84
CA ALA A 45 -6.56 -9.36 12.83
C ALA A 45 -6.11 -7.96 12.38
N LEU A 46 -5.81 -7.79 11.10
CA LEU A 46 -5.44 -6.50 10.51
C LEU A 46 -6.57 -5.47 10.62
N VAL A 47 -7.81 -5.86 10.28
CA VAL A 47 -8.98 -4.98 10.40
C VAL A 47 -9.24 -4.61 11.86
N ARG A 48 -9.18 -5.58 12.79
CA ARG A 48 -9.35 -5.30 14.23
C ARG A 48 -8.31 -4.31 14.75
N PHE A 49 -7.06 -4.45 14.32
CA PHE A 49 -6.00 -3.51 14.67
C PHE A 49 -6.37 -2.07 14.23
N TYR A 50 -6.73 -1.88 12.96
CA TYR A 50 -7.06 -0.53 12.46
C TYR A 50 -8.36 0.04 13.04
N LEU A 51 -9.38 -0.78 13.27
CA LEU A 51 -10.59 -0.33 13.97
C LEU A 51 -10.25 0.19 15.37
N HIS A 52 -9.39 -0.50 16.11
CA HIS A 52 -8.91 -0.03 17.40
C HIS A 52 -8.15 1.30 17.30
N GLN A 53 -7.30 1.48 16.27
CA GLN A 53 -6.64 2.76 16.02
C GLN A 53 -7.63 3.89 15.73
N ILE A 54 -8.64 3.63 14.91
CA ILE A 54 -9.70 4.60 14.57
C ILE A 54 -10.44 5.01 15.85
N THR A 55 -10.91 4.07 16.67
CA THR A 55 -11.58 4.38 17.94
C THR A 55 -10.73 5.26 18.84
N ARG A 56 -9.41 5.01 18.90
CA ARG A 56 -8.50 5.75 19.79
C ARG A 56 -8.14 7.14 19.28
N LEU A 57 -7.93 7.30 17.98
CA LEU A 57 -7.32 8.51 17.39
C LEU A 57 -8.34 9.42 16.70
N ASN A 58 -9.43 8.87 16.17
CA ASN A 58 -10.41 9.63 15.41
C ASN A 58 -11.16 10.73 16.21
N PRO A 59 -11.36 10.62 17.54
CA PRO A 59 -11.89 11.74 18.33
C PRO A 59 -11.02 13.01 18.31
N LEU A 60 -9.74 12.88 17.96
CA LEU A 60 -8.81 14.01 17.80
C LEU A 60 -8.60 14.36 16.33
N LEU A 61 -8.46 13.35 15.46
CA LEU A 61 -8.07 13.54 14.07
C LEU A 61 -9.26 13.81 13.13
N HIS A 62 -10.46 13.31 13.46
CA HIS A 62 -11.66 13.40 12.64
C HIS A 62 -11.43 13.00 11.17
N ALA A 63 -10.61 11.98 10.94
CA ALA A 63 -10.19 11.53 9.61
C ALA A 63 -11.16 10.50 8.97
N VAL A 64 -11.93 9.78 9.79
CA VAL A 64 -12.91 8.77 9.35
C VAL A 64 -14.31 9.27 9.69
N ILE A 65 -15.14 9.48 8.67
CA ILE A 65 -16.53 9.93 8.85
C ILE A 65 -17.45 8.78 9.26
N GLU A 66 -17.26 7.60 8.66
CA GLU A 66 -18.05 6.39 8.90
C GLU A 66 -17.17 5.15 8.75
N VAL A 67 -17.45 4.13 9.58
CA VAL A 67 -16.83 2.81 9.46
C VAL A 67 -17.86 1.87 8.84
N ASN A 68 -17.47 1.13 7.80
CA ASN A 68 -18.32 0.10 7.21
C ASN A 68 -18.63 -0.99 8.26
N PRO A 69 -19.91 -1.24 8.62
CA PRO A 69 -20.29 -2.24 9.62
C PRO A 69 -19.89 -3.67 9.21
N ASP A 70 -19.77 -3.94 7.91
CA ASP A 70 -19.44 -5.26 7.36
C ASP A 70 -17.92 -5.51 7.24
N ALA A 71 -17.07 -4.56 7.64
CA ALA A 71 -15.62 -4.64 7.44
C ALA A 71 -15.01 -5.93 8.03
N LEU A 72 -15.46 -6.36 9.21
CA LEU A 72 -14.99 -7.60 9.84
C LEU A 72 -15.50 -8.84 9.12
N ALA A 73 -16.73 -8.83 8.59
CA ALA A 73 -17.30 -9.94 7.83
C ALA A 73 -16.56 -10.11 6.49
N HIS A 74 -16.24 -9.01 5.81
CA HIS A 74 -15.42 -9.02 4.60
C HIS A 74 -14.01 -9.56 4.87
N ALA A 75 -13.41 -9.18 6.01
CA ALA A 75 -12.09 -9.67 6.40
C ALA A 75 -12.09 -11.18 6.69
N ALA A 76 -13.10 -11.67 7.43
CA ALA A 76 -13.26 -13.10 7.70
C ALA A 76 -13.45 -13.90 6.41
N ARG A 77 -14.27 -13.41 5.48
CA ARG A 77 -14.42 -14.04 4.15
C ARG A 77 -13.09 -14.11 3.40
N ALA A 78 -12.28 -13.05 3.45
CA ALA A 78 -10.97 -13.05 2.81
C ALA A 78 -10.01 -14.08 3.44
N ASP A 79 -10.06 -14.27 4.76
CA ASP A 79 -9.32 -15.31 5.48
C ASP A 79 -9.77 -16.72 5.04
N ASP A 80 -11.09 -16.96 4.95
CA ASP A 80 -11.64 -18.25 4.50
C ASP A 80 -11.25 -18.56 3.06
N GLU A 81 -11.38 -17.60 2.15
CA GLU A 81 -10.99 -17.76 0.74
C GLU A 81 -9.50 -18.10 0.60
N ARG A 82 -8.66 -17.52 1.44
CA ARG A 82 -7.22 -17.84 1.48
C ARG A 82 -6.97 -19.27 1.96
N ALA A 83 -7.69 -19.73 2.98
CA ALA A 83 -7.59 -21.10 3.48
C ALA A 83 -8.00 -22.15 2.44
N THR A 84 -8.91 -21.81 1.52
CA THR A 84 -9.33 -22.71 0.43
C THR A 84 -8.32 -22.81 -0.73
N GLY A 85 -7.16 -22.14 -0.65
CA GLY A 85 -6.12 -22.19 -1.68
C GLY A 85 -6.45 -21.39 -2.94
N ARG A 86 -7.41 -20.45 -2.85
CA ARG A 86 -7.72 -19.54 -3.96
C ARG A 86 -6.49 -18.68 -4.27
N ARG A 87 -6.24 -18.41 -5.56
CA ARG A 87 -5.25 -17.38 -5.94
C ARG A 87 -5.72 -16.03 -5.42
N CYS A 88 -4.93 -15.44 -4.54
CA CYS A 88 -5.20 -14.14 -3.96
C CYS A 88 -4.40 -13.07 -4.70
N GLU A 89 -5.08 -12.02 -5.13
CA GLU A 89 -4.45 -10.84 -5.71
C GLU A 89 -3.73 -10.01 -4.63
N PRO A 90 -2.83 -9.08 -5.00
CA PRO A 90 -1.99 -8.35 -4.05
C PRO A 90 -2.73 -7.58 -2.95
N LEU A 91 -3.99 -7.20 -3.16
CA LEU A 91 -4.82 -6.50 -2.16
C LEU A 91 -5.80 -7.40 -1.43
N HIS A 92 -5.82 -8.70 -1.70
CA HIS A 92 -6.82 -9.62 -1.13
C HIS A 92 -6.77 -9.59 0.40
N GLY A 93 -7.84 -9.09 1.03
CA GLY A 93 -7.97 -9.01 2.48
C GLY A 93 -7.20 -7.87 3.16
N ILE A 94 -6.69 -6.89 2.40
CA ILE A 94 -6.09 -5.66 2.93
C ILE A 94 -7.19 -4.59 3.04
N PRO A 95 -7.42 -3.99 4.22
CA PRO A 95 -8.39 -2.91 4.37
C PRO A 95 -7.90 -1.60 3.76
N VAL A 96 -8.82 -0.86 3.16
CA VAL A 96 -8.61 0.50 2.62
C VAL A 96 -9.66 1.46 3.19
N LEU A 97 -9.37 2.76 3.15
CA LEU A 97 -10.36 3.81 3.36
C LEU A 97 -10.75 4.41 2.01
N LEU A 98 -12.03 4.75 1.89
CA LEU A 98 -12.59 5.41 0.73
C LEU A 98 -12.96 6.84 1.10
N LYS A 99 -12.67 7.79 0.22
CA LYS A 99 -13.08 9.17 0.41
C LYS A 99 -14.58 9.29 0.15
N ASP A 100 -15.31 10.01 1.01
CA ASP A 100 -16.77 10.15 0.96
C ASP A 100 -17.29 11.04 -0.20
N ASN A 101 -16.48 11.20 -1.24
CA ASN A 101 -16.83 11.94 -2.44
C ASN A 101 -16.54 11.14 -3.73
N ILE A 102 -16.38 9.81 -3.61
CA ILE A 102 -16.23 8.91 -4.76
C ILE A 102 -17.63 8.70 -5.38
N ALA A 103 -18.10 9.73 -6.10
CA ALA A 103 -19.07 9.70 -7.21
C ALA A 103 -19.59 11.13 -7.47
N THR A 104 -19.43 11.65 -8.70
CA THR A 104 -20.38 12.61 -9.27
C THR A 104 -20.93 12.02 -10.56
N ARG A 105 -22.24 12.09 -10.78
CA ARG A 105 -22.93 11.54 -11.97
C ARG A 105 -23.04 12.55 -13.11
N ASP A 106 -22.35 13.68 -12.99
CA ASP A 106 -22.38 14.78 -13.96
C ASP A 106 -21.21 14.68 -14.95
N ARG A 107 -21.11 15.64 -15.87
CA ARG A 107 -20.04 15.71 -16.89
C ARG A 107 -18.73 16.31 -16.35
N LEU A 108 -18.57 16.39 -15.04
CA LEU A 108 -17.37 16.97 -14.45
C LEU A 108 -16.25 15.92 -14.47
N ASN A 109 -15.11 16.28 -15.07
CA ASN A 109 -13.94 15.42 -15.06
C ASN A 109 -13.43 15.24 -13.62
N THR A 110 -13.57 14.03 -13.09
CA THR A 110 -13.04 13.64 -11.79
C THR A 110 -12.11 12.44 -11.95
N THR A 111 -11.19 12.25 -11.01
CA THR A 111 -10.31 11.09 -10.99
C THR A 111 -10.09 10.63 -9.56
N ALA A 112 -10.20 9.33 -9.34
CA ALA A 112 -9.75 8.71 -8.09
C ALA A 112 -8.25 8.45 -8.17
N GLY A 113 -7.58 8.45 -7.02
CA GLY A 113 -6.15 8.17 -6.95
C GLY A 113 -5.77 7.51 -5.63
N PRO A 114 -4.76 6.61 -5.65
CA PRO A 114 -4.27 5.99 -4.44
C PRO A 114 -3.54 6.98 -3.55
N ILE A 115 -3.75 6.89 -2.23
CA ILE A 115 -2.96 7.58 -1.22
C ILE A 115 -2.37 6.51 -0.30
N CYS A 116 -1.05 6.36 -0.36
CA CYS A 116 -0.33 5.33 0.40
C CYS A 116 0.98 5.89 0.98
N ARG A 117 1.60 5.17 1.92
CA ARG A 117 2.88 5.57 2.54
C ARG A 117 4.09 5.32 1.63
N THR A 118 3.99 4.34 0.73
CA THR A 118 5.06 4.02 -0.22
C THR A 118 4.56 4.09 -1.66
N VAL A 119 5.49 4.26 -2.61
CA VAL A 119 5.19 4.21 -4.05
C VAL A 119 4.75 2.79 -4.46
N SER A 120 5.32 1.74 -3.85
CA SER A 120 4.93 0.35 -4.13
C SER A 120 3.46 0.11 -3.80
N ASP A 121 3.04 0.51 -2.60
CA ASP A 121 1.63 0.39 -2.17
C ASP A 121 0.69 1.16 -3.10
N ALA A 122 1.08 2.37 -3.51
CA ALA A 122 0.30 3.17 -4.45
C ALA A 122 0.15 2.47 -5.81
N VAL A 123 1.19 1.77 -6.27
CA VAL A 123 1.15 0.97 -7.50
C VAL A 123 0.24 -0.25 -7.35
N HIS A 124 0.27 -0.96 -6.23
CA HIS A 124 -0.66 -2.07 -5.99
C HIS A 124 -2.13 -1.62 -6.03
N VAL A 125 -2.42 -0.45 -5.44
CA VAL A 125 -3.77 0.12 -5.49
C VAL A 125 -4.11 0.62 -6.89
N LEU A 126 -3.19 1.27 -7.59
CA LEU A 126 -3.41 1.72 -8.97
C LEU A 126 -3.70 0.55 -9.91
N ASP A 127 -2.92 -0.54 -9.84
CA ASP A 127 -3.12 -1.74 -10.63
C ASP A 127 -4.48 -2.40 -10.37
N ALA A 128 -5.03 -2.25 -9.15
CA ALA A 128 -6.34 -2.80 -8.81
C ALA A 128 -7.52 -1.94 -9.30
N ILE A 129 -7.35 -0.62 -9.41
CA ILE A 129 -8.46 0.31 -9.76
C ILE A 129 -8.43 0.78 -11.21
N VAL A 130 -7.29 0.62 -11.90
CA VAL A 130 -7.14 1.09 -13.28
C VAL A 130 -7.86 0.15 -14.25
N GLY A 131 -8.66 0.71 -15.16
CA GLY A 131 -9.37 -0.08 -16.13
C GLY A 131 -10.33 0.73 -16.98
N TYR A 132 -10.82 0.09 -18.04
CA TYR A 132 -11.99 0.57 -18.77
C TYR A 132 -13.26 0.21 -17.99
N ASP A 133 -14.15 1.17 -17.84
CA ASP A 133 -15.50 0.96 -17.30
C ASP A 133 -16.53 1.32 -18.37
N ALA A 134 -17.44 0.41 -18.68
CA ALA A 134 -18.52 0.65 -19.63
C ALA A 134 -19.53 1.71 -19.14
N LEU A 135 -19.66 1.87 -17.82
CA LEU A 135 -20.51 2.90 -17.20
C LEU A 135 -19.83 4.29 -17.19
N ASP A 136 -18.52 4.34 -17.44
CA ASP A 136 -17.72 5.55 -17.57
C ASP A 136 -16.81 5.50 -18.82
N ALA A 137 -17.41 5.11 -19.94
CA ALA A 137 -16.68 4.86 -21.19
C ALA A 137 -16.04 6.14 -21.75
N GLU A 138 -16.63 7.31 -21.50
CA GLU A 138 -16.12 8.60 -21.97
C GLU A 138 -14.78 8.95 -21.29
N ALA A 139 -14.69 8.83 -19.96
CA ALA A 139 -13.46 9.14 -19.24
C ALA A 139 -12.43 8.00 -19.33
N THR A 140 -12.86 6.75 -19.14
CA THR A 140 -11.94 5.60 -19.07
C THR A 140 -11.52 5.08 -20.46
N GLY A 141 -12.31 5.34 -21.50
CA GLY A 141 -12.05 4.85 -22.86
C GLY A 141 -10.75 5.39 -23.44
N ALA A 142 -10.52 6.70 -23.38
CA ALA A 142 -9.27 7.30 -23.86
C ALA A 142 -8.07 6.89 -23.01
N ALA A 143 -8.24 6.81 -21.68
CA ALA A 143 -7.19 6.46 -20.74
C ALA A 143 -6.73 5.01 -20.87
N SER A 144 -7.65 4.08 -21.18
CA SER A 144 -7.37 2.64 -21.27
C SER A 144 -6.22 2.28 -22.22
N LYS A 145 -6.02 3.08 -23.27
CA LYS A 145 -4.93 2.93 -24.26
C LYS A 145 -3.54 3.10 -23.67
N TYR A 146 -3.42 3.76 -22.52
CA TYR A 146 -2.17 4.05 -21.85
C TYR A 146 -1.89 3.12 -20.67
N ILE A 147 -2.79 2.16 -20.40
CA ILE A 147 -2.56 1.15 -19.36
C ILE A 147 -1.46 0.20 -19.87
N PRO A 148 -0.35 0.08 -19.14
CA PRO A 148 0.78 -0.75 -19.56
C PRO A 148 0.41 -2.24 -19.49
N ASN A 149 0.76 -3.00 -20.54
CA ASN A 149 0.68 -4.45 -20.49
C ASN A 149 1.57 -4.97 -19.35
N GLY A 150 1.01 -5.74 -18.42
CA GLY A 150 1.72 -6.24 -17.24
C GLY A 150 1.68 -5.31 -16.01
N GLY A 151 0.88 -4.24 -16.05
CA GLY A 151 0.63 -3.38 -14.89
C GLY A 151 1.75 -2.37 -14.60
N TYR A 152 1.49 -1.44 -13.69
CA TYR A 152 2.42 -0.37 -13.30
C TYR A 152 3.57 -0.89 -12.42
N GLY A 153 3.42 -2.05 -11.78
CA GLY A 153 4.47 -2.73 -11.01
C GLY A 153 5.80 -2.85 -11.74
N GLN A 154 5.78 -3.03 -13.07
CA GLN A 154 6.99 -3.13 -13.90
C GLN A 154 7.91 -1.90 -13.85
N PHE A 155 7.38 -0.75 -13.41
CA PHE A 155 8.12 0.51 -13.33
C PHE A 155 8.75 0.77 -11.95
N LEU A 156 8.52 -0.09 -10.96
CA LEU A 156 9.16 -0.01 -9.64
C LEU A 156 10.64 -0.41 -9.73
N ARG A 157 11.45 0.54 -10.16
CA ARG A 157 12.88 0.35 -10.45
C ARG A 157 13.75 1.24 -9.58
N MET A 158 14.69 0.63 -8.84
CA MET A 158 15.67 1.36 -8.03
C MET A 158 16.58 2.28 -8.87
N ASP A 159 16.85 1.88 -10.12
CA ASP A 159 17.65 2.64 -11.09
C ASP A 159 16.80 3.54 -12.00
N GLY A 160 15.53 3.80 -11.66
CA GLY A 160 14.57 4.48 -12.55
C GLY A 160 15.01 5.86 -13.05
N PHE A 161 15.87 6.56 -12.31
CA PHE A 161 16.42 7.86 -12.67
C PHE A 161 17.55 7.80 -13.71
N LYS A 162 18.19 6.65 -13.91
CA LYS A 162 19.32 6.50 -14.83
C LYS A 162 18.92 6.93 -16.25
N GLY A 163 19.70 7.85 -16.81
CA GLY A 163 19.48 8.42 -18.14
C GLY A 163 18.28 9.38 -18.28
N LYS A 164 17.51 9.66 -17.21
CA LYS A 164 16.32 10.53 -17.30
C LYS A 164 16.71 12.01 -17.33
N ARG A 165 16.05 12.79 -18.19
CA ARG A 165 16.11 14.27 -18.21
C ARG A 165 14.84 14.81 -17.55
N ILE A 166 15.01 15.62 -16.50
CA ILE A 166 13.90 16.17 -15.72
C ILE A 166 14.00 17.69 -15.80
N GLY A 167 12.98 18.33 -16.35
CA GLY A 167 12.84 19.79 -16.35
C GLY A 167 12.30 20.24 -14.99
N ILE A 168 12.89 21.27 -14.42
CA ILE A 168 12.45 21.88 -13.16
C ILE A 168 11.85 23.24 -13.51
N PRO A 169 10.53 23.42 -13.38
CA PRO A 169 9.90 24.72 -13.60
C PRO A 169 10.45 25.77 -12.63
N ASN A 170 11.01 26.86 -13.16
CA ASN A 170 11.45 28.00 -12.35
C ASN A 170 10.22 28.78 -11.86
N GLY A 171 10.30 29.35 -10.66
CA GLY A 171 9.24 30.23 -10.11
C GLY A 171 8.22 29.56 -9.19
N PHE A 172 8.17 28.22 -9.13
CA PHE A 172 7.26 27.52 -8.21
C PHE A 172 7.77 27.42 -6.78
N PHE A 173 9.09 27.33 -6.55
CA PHE A 173 9.67 27.19 -5.21
C PHE A 173 10.66 28.32 -4.91
N THR A 174 10.13 29.51 -4.63
CA THR A 174 10.91 30.73 -4.35
C THR A 174 10.96 31.06 -2.87
N GLN A 175 11.92 31.92 -2.47
CA GLN A 175 12.01 32.47 -1.11
C GLN A 175 10.84 33.37 -0.73
N GLU A 176 10.13 33.89 -1.72
CA GLU A 176 8.95 34.73 -1.51
C GLU A 176 7.73 33.90 -1.11
N ILE A 177 7.66 32.65 -1.55
CA ILE A 177 6.48 31.78 -1.36
C ILE A 177 6.71 30.73 -0.25
N PHE A 178 7.96 30.30 -0.03
CA PHE A 178 8.28 29.18 0.86
C PHE A 178 9.26 29.54 1.97
N GLU A 179 9.01 29.00 3.17
CA GLU A 179 9.92 29.16 4.29
C GLU A 179 11.23 28.38 4.07
N LYS A 180 12.24 28.69 4.89
CA LYS A 180 13.59 28.14 4.76
C LYS A 180 13.63 26.60 4.81
N LYS A 181 12.69 25.96 5.53
CA LYS A 181 12.64 24.50 5.68
C LYS A 181 12.21 23.81 4.39
N GLN A 182 11.14 24.30 3.77
CA GLN A 182 10.61 23.80 2.50
C GLN A 182 11.65 23.97 1.40
N LEU A 183 12.32 25.13 1.34
CA LEU A 183 13.38 25.38 0.37
C LEU A 183 14.60 24.48 0.56
N ARG A 184 14.97 24.18 1.81
CA ARG A 184 16.06 23.25 2.10
C ARG A 184 15.71 21.83 1.64
N ALA A 185 14.49 21.37 1.93
CA ALA A 185 14.01 20.08 1.48
C ALA A 185 14.00 19.98 -0.05
N TYR A 186 13.46 21.01 -0.72
CA TYR A 186 13.46 21.13 -2.18
C TYR A 186 14.87 21.04 -2.77
N LYS A 187 15.82 21.86 -2.30
CA LYS A 187 17.21 21.83 -2.79
C LYS A 187 17.89 20.47 -2.56
N LYS A 188 17.70 19.87 -1.39
CA LYS A 188 18.24 18.54 -1.06
C LYS A 188 17.66 17.47 -2.00
N HIS A 189 16.37 17.56 -2.32
CA HIS A 189 15.71 16.64 -3.25
C HIS A 189 16.28 16.76 -4.67
N ILE A 190 16.46 17.98 -5.20
CA ILE A 190 17.10 18.18 -6.50
C ILE A 190 18.53 17.62 -6.54
N GLN A 191 19.31 17.82 -5.48
CA GLN A 191 20.66 17.26 -5.37
C GLN A 191 20.64 15.73 -5.37
N LEU A 192 19.73 15.12 -4.61
CA LEU A 192 19.56 13.67 -4.58
C LEU A 192 19.19 13.11 -5.95
N MET A 193 18.23 13.72 -6.65
CA MET A 193 17.85 13.32 -8.02
C MET A 193 18.98 13.47 -9.05
N ARG A 194 19.93 14.38 -8.83
CA ARG A 194 21.13 14.50 -9.68
C ARG A 194 22.12 13.38 -9.37
N TYR A 195 22.35 13.11 -8.08
CA TYR A 195 23.25 12.05 -7.63
C TYR A 195 22.80 10.66 -8.12
N THR A 196 21.53 10.33 -7.98
CA THR A 196 20.97 9.03 -8.39
C THR A 196 20.91 8.79 -9.90
N LYS A 197 21.28 9.78 -10.74
CA LYS A 197 21.41 9.58 -12.19
C LYS A 197 22.74 8.96 -12.60
N HIS A 198 23.75 9.07 -11.74
CA HIS A 198 25.14 8.74 -12.09
C HIS A 198 25.56 7.32 -11.68
N PHE A 199 24.75 6.64 -10.87
CA PHE A 199 24.95 5.25 -10.44
C PHE A 199 23.83 4.40 -11.05
#